data_AF-A0A7C2ZF82-F1
#
_entry.id   AF-A0A7C2ZF82-F1
#
_cell.length_a   1.000
_cell.length_b   1.000
_cell.length_c   1.000
_cell.angle_alpha   90.00
_cell.angle_beta   90.00
_cell.angle_gamma   90.00
#
_symmetry.space_group_name_H-M   'P 1'
#
loop_
_entity.id
_entity.type
_entity.pdbx_description
1 polymer ?
#
loop_
_entity_poly.entity_id
_entity_poly.type
_entity_poly.pdbx_seq_one_letter_code
_entity_poly.pdbx_strand_id
1 'polypeptide(L)'
;MAIGEAFFMALVIGGMSGGATHLFLKNCRTKVEDEYQQVENFFRHLQILTACYVAFAHGANDVANAVGPLAAIVSVARTGDILQRTTVPLWVLVIGGIGIALGIATWGQRVIETIGKRITEITFTRGFSAEFGAATSILICSKLGLPVSTSHTLVGSVVGVGFARGIGAIDLGVIRDILVAWLLTIPVAAGLTVVIYELLLLIV
;
A
#
# COMPACT_ATOMS: atom_id res chain seq x y z
N MET A 1 45.33 -26.21 -27.58
CA MET A 1 44.21 -25.59 -28.32
C MET A 1 44.40 -24.09 -28.27
N ALA A 2 44.57 -23.44 -29.41
CA ALA A 2 44.86 -22.01 -29.44
C ALA A 2 43.61 -21.22 -29.03
N ILE A 3 43.79 -20.07 -28.36
CA ILE A 3 42.69 -19.20 -27.88
C ILE A 3 41.69 -18.88 -29.01
N GLY A 4 42.16 -18.76 -30.25
CA GLY A 4 41.31 -18.54 -31.43
C GLY A 4 40.37 -19.71 -31.77
N GLU A 5 40.81 -20.96 -31.58
CA GLU A 5 39.96 -22.14 -31.84
C GLU A 5 38.87 -22.29 -30.78
N ALA A 6 39.19 -21.98 -29.52
CA ALA A 6 38.22 -21.97 -28.43
C ALA A 6 37.15 -20.88 -28.64
N PHE A 7 37.56 -19.69 -29.11
CA PHE A 7 36.64 -18.60 -29.41
C PHE A 7 35.71 -18.93 -30.58
N PHE A 8 36.23 -19.55 -31.64
CA PHE A 8 35.43 -19.99 -32.78
C PHE A 8 34.42 -21.08 -32.39
N MET A 9 34.85 -22.08 -31.61
CA MET A 9 33.97 -23.13 -31.09
C MET A 9 32.85 -22.58 -30.20
N ALA A 10 33.15 -21.60 -29.33
CA ALA A 10 32.16 -20.95 -28.48
C ALA A 10 31.10 -20.19 -29.30
N LEU A 11 31.51 -19.49 -30.36
CA LEU A 11 30.61 -18.75 -31.25
C LEU A 11 29.67 -19.69 -32.02
N VAL A 12 30.20 -20.81 -32.52
CA VAL A 12 29.41 -21.81 -33.24
C VAL A 12 28.41 -22.51 -32.32
N ILE A 13 28.86 -22.97 -31.14
CA ILE A 13 27.98 -23.65 -30.17
C ILE A 13 26.93 -22.68 -29.60
N GLY A 14 27.32 -21.44 -29.29
CA GLY A 14 26.41 -20.38 -28.84
C GLY A 14 25.39 -20.00 -29.91
N GLY A 15 25.81 -19.86 -31.16
CA GLY A 15 24.92 -19.58 -32.29
C GLY A 15 23.94 -20.73 -32.58
N MET A 16 24.41 -21.97 -32.51
CA MET A 16 23.56 -23.16 -32.72
C MET A 16 22.56 -23.36 -31.58
N SER A 17 22.99 -23.22 -30.32
CA SER A 17 22.09 -23.32 -29.16
C SER A 17 21.08 -22.18 -29.14
N GLY A 18 21.52 -20.93 -29.37
CA GLY A 18 20.62 -19.77 -29.47
C GLY A 18 19.62 -19.89 -30.63
N GLY A 19 20.07 -20.37 -31.80
CA GLY A 19 19.21 -20.62 -32.96
C GLY A 19 18.19 -21.73 -32.70
N ALA A 20 18.62 -22.85 -32.09
CA ALA A 20 17.75 -23.95 -31.72
C ALA A 20 16.72 -23.53 -30.67
N THR A 21 17.12 -22.78 -29.64
CA THR A 21 16.22 -22.21 -28.63
C THR A 21 15.24 -21.21 -29.26
N HIS A 22 15.70 -20.34 -30.17
CA HIS A 22 14.83 -19.38 -30.84
C HIS A 22 13.78 -20.07 -31.74
N LEU A 23 14.18 -21.10 -32.49
CA LEU A 23 13.27 -21.89 -33.33
C LEU A 23 12.29 -22.73 -32.49
N PHE A 24 12.75 -23.33 -31.40
CA PHE A 24 11.90 -24.06 -30.45
C PHE A 24 10.87 -23.13 -29.80
N LEU A 25 11.29 -21.96 -29.32
CA LEU A 25 10.39 -20.96 -28.75
C LEU A 25 9.41 -20.39 -29.79
N LYS A 26 9.83 -20.24 -31.05
CA LYS A 26 8.97 -19.81 -32.15
C LYS A 26 7.88 -20.84 -32.47
N ASN A 27 8.19 -22.13 -32.37
CA ASN A 27 7.24 -23.22 -32.60
C ASN A 27 6.35 -23.54 -31.38
N CYS A 28 6.77 -23.16 -30.17
CA CYS A 28 5.95 -23.26 -28.96
C CYS A 28 5.09 -22.01 -28.69
N ARG A 29 5.10 -21.02 -29.59
CA ARG A 29 4.34 -19.78 -29.45
C ARG A 29 2.87 -19.97 -29.89
N THR A 30 2.14 -20.80 -29.16
CA THR A 30 0.69 -20.91 -29.22
C THR A 30 0.14 -21.24 -27.81
N LYS A 31 -0.83 -20.43 -27.34
CA LYS A 31 -1.62 -20.49 -26.07
C LYS A 31 -1.17 -19.75 -24.78
N VAL A 32 -0.16 -18.89 -24.79
CA VAL A 32 0.20 -18.11 -23.57
C VAL A 32 -0.89 -17.09 -23.15
N GLU A 33 -1.65 -16.54 -24.09
CA GLU A 33 -2.75 -15.59 -23.79
C GLU A 33 -3.91 -16.24 -23.02
N ASP A 34 -4.24 -17.51 -23.31
CA ASP A 34 -5.29 -18.25 -22.60
C ASP A 34 -4.90 -18.55 -21.15
N GLU A 35 -3.63 -18.91 -20.89
CA GLU A 35 -3.16 -19.23 -19.54
C GLU A 35 -3.01 -17.96 -18.68
N TYR A 36 -2.46 -16.88 -19.24
CA TYR A 36 -2.34 -15.61 -18.52
C TYR A 36 -3.71 -15.05 -18.13
N GLN A 37 -4.68 -15.09 -19.06
CA GLN A 37 -6.05 -14.63 -18.79
C GLN A 37 -6.74 -15.50 -17.72
N GLN A 38 -6.50 -16.81 -17.72
CA GLN A 38 -7.02 -17.71 -16.68
C GLN A 38 -6.47 -17.37 -15.30
N VAL A 39 -5.16 -17.10 -15.19
CA VAL A 39 -4.54 -16.68 -13.93
C VAL A 39 -5.10 -15.35 -13.46
N GLU A 40 -5.16 -14.34 -14.33
CA GLU A 40 -5.72 -13.02 -13.97
C GLU A 40 -7.20 -13.11 -13.56
N ASN A 41 -8.00 -13.97 -14.21
CA ASN A 41 -9.40 -14.21 -13.82
C ASN A 41 -9.53 -14.89 -12.45
N PHE A 42 -8.61 -15.79 -12.10
CA PHE A 42 -8.55 -16.39 -10.76
C PHE A 42 -8.16 -15.34 -9.71
N PHE A 43 -7.10 -14.58 -9.98
CA PHE A 43 -6.62 -13.52 -9.08
C PHE A 43 -7.61 -12.38 -8.93
N ARG A 44 -8.49 -12.11 -9.90
CA ARG A 44 -9.60 -11.16 -9.75
C ARG A 44 -10.46 -11.46 -8.52
N HIS A 45 -10.77 -12.73 -8.26
CA HIS A 45 -11.57 -13.13 -7.10
C HIS A 45 -10.76 -13.03 -5.81
N LEU A 46 -9.49 -13.44 -5.84
CA LEU A 46 -8.59 -13.30 -4.70
C LEU A 46 -8.34 -11.84 -4.34
N GLN A 47 -8.30 -10.93 -5.32
CA GLN A 47 -8.09 -9.51 -5.07
C GLN A 47 -9.25 -8.91 -4.26
N ILE A 48 -10.49 -9.37 -4.45
CA ILE A 48 -11.62 -8.92 -3.62
C ILE A 48 -11.40 -9.33 -2.16
N LEU A 49 -10.88 -10.54 -1.92
CA LEU A 49 -10.56 -11.01 -0.57
C LEU A 49 -9.41 -10.20 0.04
N THR A 50 -8.36 -9.87 -0.73
CA THR A 50 -7.26 -9.05 -0.23
C THR A 50 -7.65 -7.60 -0.01
N ALA A 51 -8.58 -7.05 -0.81
CA ALA A 51 -9.14 -5.73 -0.57
C ALA A 51 -9.89 -5.68 0.77
N CYS A 52 -10.67 -6.72 1.10
CA CYS A 52 -11.28 -6.86 2.42
C CYS A 52 -10.23 -6.98 3.53
N TYR A 53 -9.13 -7.69 3.27
CA TYR A 53 -8.04 -7.84 4.22
C TYR A 53 -7.31 -6.51 4.50
N VAL A 54 -7.03 -5.72 3.45
CA VAL A 54 -6.50 -4.36 3.56
C VAL A 54 -7.46 -3.47 4.34
N ALA A 55 -8.76 -3.51 4.05
CA ALA A 55 -9.76 -2.71 4.77
C ALA A 55 -9.79 -3.05 6.26
N PHE A 56 -9.71 -4.32 6.61
CA PHE A 56 -9.61 -4.77 8.01
C PHE A 56 -8.32 -4.29 8.68
N ALA A 57 -7.16 -4.48 8.03
CA ALA A 57 -5.86 -4.07 8.56
C ALA A 57 -5.79 -2.54 8.76
N HIS A 58 -6.29 -1.76 7.80
CA HIS A 58 -6.44 -0.32 7.90
C HIS A 58 -7.31 0.07 9.08
N GLY A 59 -8.51 -0.52 9.20
CA GLY A 59 -9.43 -0.23 10.29
C GLY A 59 -8.79 -0.50 11.66
N ALA A 60 -8.06 -1.61 11.79
CA ALA A 60 -7.38 -1.98 13.03
C ALA A 60 -6.27 -0.99 13.44
N ASN A 61 -5.55 -0.42 12.47
CA ASN A 61 -4.49 0.57 12.73
C ASN A 61 -5.05 1.99 12.91
N ASP A 62 -5.86 2.44 11.95
CA ASP A 62 -6.21 3.86 11.78
C ASP A 62 -7.34 4.30 12.73
N VAL A 63 -8.11 3.36 13.31
CA VAL A 63 -9.12 3.71 14.32
C VAL A 63 -8.49 4.39 15.53
N ALA A 64 -7.27 4.01 15.90
CA ALA A 64 -6.55 4.59 17.03
C ALA A 64 -6.28 6.10 16.85
N ASN A 65 -6.10 6.56 15.61
CA ASN A 65 -5.78 7.97 15.31
C ASN A 65 -6.93 8.92 15.68
N ALA A 66 -8.19 8.49 15.50
CA ALA A 66 -9.36 9.29 15.87
C ALA A 66 -9.90 8.96 17.27
N VAL A 67 -9.91 7.66 17.63
CA VAL A 67 -10.48 7.18 18.88
C VAL A 67 -9.57 7.42 20.07
N GLY A 68 -8.24 7.42 19.89
CA GLY A 68 -7.27 7.68 20.96
C GLY A 68 -7.48 9.02 21.66
N PRO A 69 -7.46 10.15 20.93
CA PRO A 69 -7.75 11.47 21.51
C PRO A 69 -9.13 11.56 22.15
N LEU A 70 -10.15 11.00 21.50
CA LEU A 70 -11.53 11.02 22.03
C LEU A 70 -11.65 10.21 23.33
N ALA A 71 -11.00 9.03 23.41
CA ALA A 71 -10.97 8.22 24.61
C ALA A 71 -10.25 8.94 25.76
N ALA A 72 -9.17 9.68 25.48
CA ALA A 72 -8.48 10.49 26.48
C ALA A 72 -9.40 11.59 27.04
N ILE A 73 -10.10 12.33 26.18
CA ILE A 73 -11.08 13.36 26.60
C ILE A 73 -12.18 12.75 27.48
N VAL A 74 -12.77 11.63 27.05
CA VAL A 74 -13.82 10.94 27.81
C VAL A 74 -13.32 10.44 29.16
N SER A 75 -12.07 9.97 29.22
CA SER A 75 -11.45 9.53 30.47
C SER A 75 -11.32 10.70 31.44
N VAL A 76 -10.66 11.79 31.04
CA VAL A 76 -10.45 12.96 31.89
C VAL A 76 -11.78 13.57 32.33
N ALA A 77 -12.78 13.64 31.44
CA ALA A 77 -14.11 14.14 31.77
C ALA A 77 -14.84 13.30 32.83
N ARG A 78 -14.51 12.01 32.97
CA ARG A 78 -15.13 11.11 33.96
C ARG A 78 -14.32 10.99 35.26
N THR A 79 -13.00 10.93 35.16
CA THR A 79 -12.13 10.66 36.32
C THR A 79 -11.50 11.91 36.91
N GLY A 80 -11.46 13.03 36.18
CA GLY A 80 -10.73 14.23 36.58
C GLY A 80 -9.21 14.11 36.43
N ASP A 81 -8.67 12.89 36.46
CA ASP A 81 -7.24 12.60 36.34
C ASP A 81 -6.82 12.12 34.93
N ILE A 82 -5.56 12.40 34.60
CA ILE A 82 -4.88 11.92 33.38
C ILE A 82 -4.30 10.54 33.67
N LEU A 83 -5.03 9.49 33.30
CA LEU A 83 -4.58 8.10 33.45
C LEU A 83 -3.56 7.73 32.36
N GLN A 84 -2.48 7.04 32.73
CA GLN A 84 -1.50 6.51 31.77
C GLN A 84 -2.00 5.32 30.95
N ARG A 85 -3.04 4.63 31.43
CA ARG A 85 -3.71 3.55 30.71
C ARG A 85 -5.20 3.80 30.74
N THR A 86 -5.74 4.27 29.63
CA THR A 86 -7.18 4.44 29.44
C THR A 86 -7.71 3.26 28.65
N THR A 87 -8.74 2.60 29.18
CA THR A 87 -9.50 1.61 28.41
C THR A 87 -10.41 2.35 27.42
N VAL A 88 -10.30 2.00 26.14
CA VAL A 88 -11.16 2.58 25.11
C VAL A 88 -12.54 1.94 25.21
N PRO A 89 -13.61 2.71 25.47
CA PRO A 89 -14.94 2.14 25.55
C PRO A 89 -15.46 1.78 24.16
N LEU A 90 -16.20 0.66 24.08
CA LEU A 90 -16.67 0.08 22.81
C LEU A 90 -17.45 1.08 21.94
N TRP A 91 -18.28 1.93 22.55
CA TRP A 91 -19.07 2.91 21.81
C TRP A 91 -18.20 3.95 21.07
N VAL A 92 -17.04 4.32 21.61
CA VAL A 92 -16.10 5.23 20.95
C VAL A 92 -15.48 4.54 19.73
N LEU A 93 -15.15 3.26 19.88
CA LEU A 93 -14.64 2.43 18.78
C LEU A 93 -15.67 2.32 17.64
N VAL A 94 -16.94 2.13 17.98
CA VAL A 94 -18.04 2.07 17.00
C VAL A 94 -18.19 3.40 16.25
N ILE A 95 -18.14 4.53 16.95
CA ILE A 95 -18.18 5.86 16.31
C ILE A 95 -16.99 6.04 15.37
N GLY A 96 -15.78 5.66 15.79
CA GLY A 96 -14.59 5.70 14.95
C GLY A 96 -14.73 4.85 13.68
N GLY A 97 -15.22 3.62 13.81
CA GLY A 97 -15.45 2.73 12.68
C GLY A 97 -16.48 3.27 11.69
N ILE A 98 -17.61 3.80 12.18
CA ILE A 98 -18.64 4.43 11.34
C ILE A 98 -18.07 5.67 10.63
N GLY A 99 -17.31 6.50 11.34
CA GLY A 99 -16.67 7.69 10.77
C GLY A 99 -15.72 7.36 9.62
N ILE A 100 -14.88 6.32 9.77
CA ILE A 100 -14.00 5.83 8.70
C ILE A 100 -14.83 5.35 7.50
N ALA A 101 -15.86 4.53 7.73
CA ALA A 101 -16.71 4.01 6.66
C ALA A 101 -17.39 5.14 5.87
N LEU A 102 -17.92 6.16 6.56
CA LEU A 102 -18.54 7.33 5.94
C LEU A 102 -17.53 8.19 5.18
N GLY A 103 -16.33 8.39 5.72
CA GLY A 103 -15.27 9.15 5.06
C GLY A 103 -14.82 8.50 3.75
N ILE A 104 -14.65 7.18 3.75
CA ILE A 104 -14.32 6.42 2.53
C ILE A 104 -15.46 6.51 1.51
N ALA A 105 -16.71 6.32 1.94
CA ALA A 105 -17.87 6.36 1.06
C ALA A 105 -18.08 7.75 0.40
N THR A 106 -17.75 8.83 1.10
CA THR A 106 -17.99 10.21 0.62
C THR A 106 -16.82 10.80 -0.15
N TRP A 107 -15.58 10.57 0.29
CA TRP A 107 -14.41 11.25 -0.27
C TRP A 107 -13.25 10.33 -0.66
N GLY A 108 -13.34 9.03 -0.36
CA GLY A 108 -12.26 8.07 -0.61
C GLY A 108 -11.93 7.86 -2.09
N GLN A 109 -12.88 8.10 -2.99
CA GLN A 109 -12.75 7.81 -4.43
C GLN A 109 -11.52 8.48 -5.08
N ARG A 110 -11.18 9.72 -4.69
CA ARG A 110 -10.07 10.47 -5.27
C ARG A 110 -8.70 9.84 -4.95
N VAL A 111 -8.55 9.32 -3.74
CA VAL A 111 -7.32 8.66 -3.30
C VAL A 111 -7.20 7.29 -3.94
N ILE A 112 -8.31 6.54 -3.99
CA ILE A 112 -8.37 5.22 -4.66
C ILE A 112 -7.98 5.35 -6.13
N GLU A 113 -8.45 6.38 -6.82
CA GLU A 113 -8.07 6.62 -8.22
C GLU A 113 -6.59 6.96 -8.39
N THR A 114 -6.02 7.74 -7.48
CA THR A 114 -4.60 8.12 -7.55
C THR A 114 -3.71 6.89 -7.41
N ILE A 115 -3.98 6.04 -6.42
CA ILE A 115 -3.19 4.82 -6.17
C ILE A 115 -3.41 3.79 -7.29
N GLY A 116 -4.66 3.61 -7.73
CA GLY A 116 -5.02 2.57 -8.70
C GLY A 116 -4.60 2.87 -10.13
N LYS A 117 -4.36 4.14 -10.50
CA LYS A 117 -4.08 4.51 -11.89
C LYS A 117 -2.79 5.32 -12.10
N ARG A 118 -2.34 6.11 -11.11
CA ARG A 118 -1.29 7.12 -11.35
C ARG A 118 0.12 6.70 -10.96
N ILE A 119 0.30 5.64 -10.17
CA ILE A 119 1.63 5.21 -9.72
C ILE A 119 2.27 4.21 -10.68
N THR A 120 1.54 3.14 -11.01
CA THR A 120 1.92 2.09 -11.95
C THR A 120 0.67 1.40 -12.46
N GLU A 121 0.75 0.72 -13.60
CA GLU A 121 -0.35 -0.08 -14.13
C GLU A 121 -0.54 -1.37 -13.29
N ILE A 122 -1.71 -1.51 -12.68
CA ILE A 122 -2.10 -2.61 -11.79
C ILE A 122 -2.95 -3.65 -12.55
N THR A 123 -2.46 -4.89 -12.64
CA THR A 123 -3.26 -6.08 -13.01
C THR A 123 -3.77 -6.79 -11.76
N PHE A 124 -4.66 -7.78 -11.87
CA PHE A 124 -5.27 -8.43 -10.68
C PHE A 124 -4.23 -9.16 -9.84
N THR A 125 -3.29 -9.85 -10.48
CA THR A 125 -2.16 -10.50 -9.80
C THR A 125 -1.32 -9.51 -9.00
N ARG A 126 -1.03 -8.35 -9.58
CA ARG A 126 -0.23 -7.27 -8.97
C ARG A 126 -0.97 -6.58 -7.84
N GLY A 127 -2.26 -6.30 -8.06
CA GLY A 127 -3.15 -5.72 -7.05
C GLY A 127 -3.21 -6.61 -5.82
N PHE A 128 -3.45 -7.91 -6.01
CA PHE A 128 -3.40 -8.91 -4.94
C PHE A 128 -2.06 -8.89 -4.19
N SER A 129 -0.92 -8.94 -4.89
CA SER A 129 0.40 -8.95 -4.23
C SER A 129 0.66 -7.67 -3.42
N ALA A 130 0.31 -6.50 -3.98
CA ALA A 130 0.48 -5.22 -3.29
C ALA A 130 -0.43 -5.11 -2.06
N GLU A 131 -1.71 -5.48 -2.20
CA GLU A 131 -2.70 -5.47 -1.12
C GLU A 131 -2.32 -6.45 -0.01
N PHE A 132 -1.93 -7.68 -0.35
CA PHE A 132 -1.55 -8.70 0.62
C PHE A 132 -0.29 -8.30 1.40
N GLY A 133 0.74 -7.79 0.70
CA GLY A 133 1.97 -7.31 1.33
C GLY A 133 1.72 -6.13 2.27
N ALA A 134 0.92 -5.17 1.83
CA ALA A 134 0.55 -4.02 2.64
C ALA A 134 -0.27 -4.41 3.87
N ALA A 135 -1.35 -5.19 3.68
CA ALA A 135 -2.23 -5.61 4.76
C ALA A 135 -1.49 -6.43 5.83
N THR A 136 -0.62 -7.35 5.40
CA THR A 136 0.16 -8.18 6.33
C THR A 136 1.13 -7.34 7.16
N SER A 137 1.83 -6.42 6.51
CA SER A 137 2.76 -5.51 7.21
C SER A 137 2.01 -4.64 8.23
N ILE A 138 0.87 -4.05 7.82
CA ILE A 138 0.02 -3.25 8.71
C ILE A 138 -0.46 -4.09 9.88
N LEU A 139 -1.02 -5.28 9.63
CA LEU A 139 -1.60 -6.10 10.68
C LEU A 139 -0.57 -6.58 11.70
N ILE A 140 0.64 -6.94 11.25
CA ILE A 140 1.74 -7.30 12.16
C ILE A 140 2.09 -6.12 13.07
N CYS A 141 2.27 -4.92 12.51
CA CYS A 141 2.55 -3.72 13.30
C CYS A 141 1.40 -3.37 14.26
N SER A 142 0.14 -3.45 13.81
CA SER A 142 -1.03 -3.24 14.66
C SER A 142 -1.10 -4.24 15.81
N LYS A 143 -0.76 -5.51 15.57
CA LYS A 143 -0.71 -6.55 16.61
C LYS A 143 0.38 -6.28 17.65
N LEU A 144 1.48 -5.65 17.25
CA LEU A 144 2.55 -5.20 18.14
C LEU A 144 2.23 -3.86 18.83
N GLY A 145 1.10 -3.22 18.49
CA GLY A 145 0.73 -1.91 19.01
C GLY A 145 1.57 -0.75 18.47
N LEU A 146 2.26 -0.97 17.34
CA LEU A 146 3.08 0.05 16.70
C LEU A 146 2.23 0.87 15.72
N PRO A 147 2.08 2.19 15.93
CA PRO A 147 1.36 3.03 14.99
C PRO A 147 2.18 3.14 13.70
N VAL A 148 1.61 2.66 12.60
CA VAL A 148 2.24 2.74 11.28
C VAL A 148 1.42 3.58 10.32
N SER A 149 2.08 4.15 9.33
CA SER A 149 1.37 4.85 8.25
C SER A 149 0.96 3.87 7.17
N THR A 150 -0.33 3.56 7.13
CA THR A 150 -0.94 2.67 6.15
C THR A 150 -0.77 3.17 4.71
N SER A 151 -0.81 4.49 4.50
CA SER A 151 -0.53 5.12 3.20
C SER A 151 0.89 4.84 2.70
N HIS A 152 1.90 4.95 3.56
CA HIS A 152 3.28 4.62 3.19
C HIS A 152 3.42 3.14 2.85
N THR A 153 2.80 2.27 3.65
CA THR A 153 2.87 0.82 3.41
C THR A 153 2.22 0.43 2.09
N LEU A 154 1.05 1.01 1.77
CA LEU A 154 0.33 0.72 0.53
C LEU A 154 1.06 1.28 -0.69
N VAL A 155 1.46 2.56 -0.66
CA VAL A 155 2.26 3.17 -1.74
C VAL A 155 3.57 2.42 -1.93
N GLY A 156 4.27 2.07 -0.85
CA GLY A 156 5.50 1.29 -0.89
C GLY A 156 5.32 -0.09 -1.52
N SER A 157 4.21 -0.76 -1.21
CA SER A 157 3.87 -2.07 -1.78
C SER A 157 3.53 -1.98 -3.27
N VAL A 158 2.76 -0.96 -3.68
CA VAL A 158 2.46 -0.67 -5.10
C VAL A 158 3.73 -0.35 -5.89
N VAL A 159 4.60 0.49 -5.32
CA VAL A 159 5.90 0.83 -5.89
C VAL A 159 6.80 -0.41 -5.98
N GLY A 160 6.81 -1.27 -4.97
CA GLY A 160 7.56 -2.53 -4.97
C GLY A 160 7.13 -3.48 -6.10
N VAL A 161 5.82 -3.63 -6.32
CA VAL A 161 5.30 -4.43 -7.44
C VAL A 161 5.57 -3.74 -8.79
N GLY A 162 5.55 -2.41 -8.85
CA GLY A 162 5.96 -1.64 -10.03
C GLY A 162 7.43 -1.84 -10.38
N PHE A 163 8.33 -1.87 -9.39
CA PHE A 163 9.76 -2.08 -9.59
C PHE A 163 10.07 -3.45 -10.21
N ALA A 164 9.23 -4.47 -9.95
CA ALA A 164 9.38 -5.78 -10.58
C ALA A 164 9.21 -5.74 -12.12
N ARG A 165 8.59 -4.68 -12.69
CA ARG A 165 8.53 -4.43 -14.14
C ARG A 165 9.66 -3.54 -14.66
N GLY A 166 10.51 -3.02 -13.78
CA GLY A 166 11.53 -2.02 -14.08
C GLY A 166 11.09 -0.59 -13.76
N ILE A 167 12.08 0.27 -13.52
CA ILE A 167 11.90 1.65 -13.04
C ILE A 167 11.00 2.48 -13.98
N GLY A 168 11.06 2.23 -15.30
CA GLY A 168 10.26 2.94 -16.30
C GLY A 168 8.76 2.65 -16.25
N ALA A 169 8.32 1.64 -15.49
CA ALA A 169 6.90 1.34 -15.29
C ALA A 169 6.25 2.21 -14.20
N ILE A 170 7.05 3.01 -13.48
CA ILE A 170 6.64 3.80 -12.33
C ILE A 170 6.67 5.28 -12.68
N ASP A 171 5.61 6.02 -12.33
CA ASP A 171 5.60 7.48 -12.46
C ASP A 171 6.35 8.14 -11.28
N LEU A 172 7.60 8.50 -11.51
CA LEU A 172 8.45 9.16 -10.52
C LEU A 172 7.99 10.58 -10.17
N GLY A 173 7.25 11.25 -11.07
CA GLY A 173 6.68 12.56 -10.79
C GLY A 173 5.60 12.46 -9.72
N VAL A 174 4.69 11.50 -9.87
CA VAL A 174 3.64 11.21 -8.88
C VAL A 174 4.24 10.79 -7.55
N ILE A 175 5.28 9.95 -7.54
CA ILE A 175 5.97 9.58 -6.30
C ILE A 175 6.57 10.81 -5.62
N ARG A 176 7.24 11.69 -6.38
CA ARG A 176 7.80 12.92 -5.83
C ARG A 176 6.72 13.77 -5.17
N ASP A 177 5.58 13.95 -5.83
CA ASP A 177 4.48 14.76 -5.32
C ASP A 177 3.86 14.14 -4.05
N ILE A 178 3.76 12.81 -3.98
CA ILE A 178 3.36 12.07 -2.78
C ILE A 178 4.36 12.30 -1.63
N LEU A 179 5.67 12.17 -1.88
CA LEU A 179 6.71 12.38 -0.87
C LEU A 179 6.69 13.82 -0.34
N VAL A 180 6.54 14.81 -1.22
CA VAL A 180 6.41 16.22 -0.82
C VAL A 180 5.16 16.42 0.02
N ALA A 181 4.03 15.83 -0.36
CA ALA A 181 2.80 15.91 0.42
C ALA A 181 2.96 15.32 1.83
N TRP A 182 3.65 14.18 1.98
CA TRP A 182 3.93 13.56 3.28
C TRP A 182 4.85 14.40 4.17
N LEU A 183 5.86 15.04 3.60
CA LEU A 183 6.74 15.93 4.34
C LEU A 183 6.02 17.21 4.77
N LEU A 184 5.10 17.71 3.95
CA LEU A 184 4.34 18.94 4.23
C LEU A 184 3.22 18.71 5.26
N THR A 185 2.57 17.55 5.27
CA THR A 185 1.42 17.30 6.16
C THR A 185 1.78 17.39 7.64
N ILE A 186 2.98 16.94 8.05
CA ILE A 186 3.42 16.97 9.44
C ILE A 186 3.52 18.40 10.00
N PRO A 187 4.33 19.32 9.42
CA PRO A 187 4.46 20.68 9.94
C PRO A 187 3.15 21.47 9.84
N VAL A 188 2.36 21.25 8.78
CA VAL A 188 1.06 21.92 8.63
C VAL A 188 0.07 21.47 9.71
N ALA A 189 -0.04 20.15 9.96
CA ALA A 189 -0.92 19.63 11.00
C ALA A 189 -0.48 20.09 12.40
N ALA A 190 0.82 20.07 12.69
CA ALA A 190 1.36 20.57 13.95
C ALA A 190 1.08 22.06 14.14
N GLY A 191 1.35 22.89 13.11
CA GLY A 191 1.10 24.33 13.15
C GLY A 191 -0.38 24.66 13.35
N LEU A 192 -1.28 23.99 12.63
CA LEU A 192 -2.73 24.15 12.81
C LEU A 192 -3.17 23.75 14.22
N THR A 193 -2.62 22.67 14.77
CA THR A 193 -2.94 22.21 16.13
C THR A 193 -2.56 23.25 17.17
N VAL A 194 -1.35 23.82 17.08
CA VAL A 194 -0.88 24.89 17.99
C VAL A 194 -1.78 26.12 17.89
N VAL A 195 -2.08 26.57 16.67
CA VAL A 195 -2.94 27.75 16.46
C VAL A 195 -4.34 27.54 17.04
N ILE A 196 -4.96 26.38 16.79
CA ILE A 196 -6.30 26.08 17.32
C ILE A 196 -6.28 26.01 18.85
N TYR A 197 -5.24 25.41 19.43
CA TYR A 197 -5.10 25.30 20.89
C TYR A 197 -4.96 26.67 21.56
N GLU A 198 -4.09 27.53 21.03
CA GLU A 198 -3.90 28.90 21.54
C GLU A 198 -5.19 29.72 21.43
N LEU A 199 -5.91 29.61 20.31
CA LEU A 199 -7.21 30.27 20.15
C LEU A 199 -8.24 29.79 21.16
N LEU A 200 -8.27 28.49 21.48
CA LEU A 200 -9.16 27.95 22.51
C LEU A 200 -8.81 28.49 23.90
N LEU A 201 -7.52 28.63 24.23
CA LEU A 201 -7.09 29.22 25.50
C LEU A 201 -7.43 30.70 25.64
N LEU A 202 -7.59 31.44 24.53
CA LEU A 202 -8.04 32.82 24.59
C LEU A 202 -9.55 32.96 24.88
N ILE A 203 -10.33 31.91 24.65
CA ILE A 203 -11.80 31.92 24.78
C ILE A 203 -12.25 31.37 26.14
N VAL A 204 -11.46 30.50 26.77
CA VAL A 204 -11.72 29.86 28.07
C VAL A 204 -11.01 30.60 29.20
#